data_AF-A0A1C5Q0Y3-F1
#
_entry.id   AF-A0A1C5Q0Y3-F1
#
_cell.length_a   1.000
_cell.length_b   1.000
_cell.length_c   1.000
_cell.angle_alpha   90.00
_cell.angle_beta   90.00
_cell.angle_gamma   90.00
#
_symmetry.space_group_name_H-M   'P 1'
#
loop_
_entity.id
_entity.type
_entity.pdbx_description
1 polymer ?
#
loop_
_entity_poly.entity_id
_entity_poly.type
_entity_poly.pdbx_seq_one_letter_code
_entity_poly.pdbx_strand_id
1 'polypeptide(L)'
;MGNYFNPGNEKFDRMIHSEIYVDKTELIAYTNGVINTLQEYVCVSRPRRFGKSMTANMLAAYYSRGCSSENLFQNFKIAKNTTYHISRNQL
;
A
#
# COMPACT_ATOMS: atom_id res chain seq x y z
N MET A 1 -1.65 -20.49 12.47
CA MET A 1 -0.60 -19.46 12.58
C MET A 1 -0.44 -18.83 11.22
N GLY A 2 -0.70 -17.53 11.07
CA GLY A 2 -0.67 -16.87 9.76
C GLY A 2 0.72 -16.33 9.43
N ASN A 3 1.15 -16.43 8.18
CA ASN A 3 2.34 -15.72 7.70
C ASN A 3 2.08 -14.20 7.78
N TYR A 4 2.76 -13.54 8.72
CA TYR A 4 2.70 -12.10 8.95
C TYR A 4 3.78 -11.32 8.20
N PHE A 5 4.75 -12.02 7.62
CA PHE A 5 5.88 -11.41 6.93
C PHE A 5 5.58 -11.30 5.43
N ASN A 6 5.59 -10.06 4.92
CA ASN A 6 5.36 -9.67 3.52
C ASN A 6 4.18 -10.41 2.84
N PRO A 7 2.92 -10.17 3.26
CA PRO A 7 1.78 -10.70 2.53
C PRO A 7 1.84 -10.17 1.10
N GLY A 8 1.85 -11.08 0.11
CA GLY A 8 1.82 -10.70 -1.30
C GLY A 8 0.55 -9.94 -1.69
N ASN A 9 0.39 -9.71 -2.98
CA ASN A 9 -0.61 -8.78 -3.49
C ASN A 9 -2.07 -9.26 -3.34
N GLU A 10 -2.29 -10.55 -3.08
CA GLU A 10 -3.61 -11.21 -3.03
C GLU A 10 -4.61 -10.55 -2.07
N LYS A 11 -4.13 -10.04 -0.93
CA LYS A 11 -5.01 -9.40 0.06
C LYS A 11 -5.50 -8.06 -0.44
N PHE A 12 -4.61 -7.26 -1.02
CA PHE A 12 -4.99 -5.97 -1.60
C PHE A 12 -5.84 -6.15 -2.86
N ASP A 13 -5.52 -7.15 -3.69
CA ASP A 13 -6.29 -7.51 -4.87
C ASP A 13 -7.75 -7.86 -4.54
N ARG A 14 -7.99 -8.70 -3.52
CA ARG A 14 -9.37 -8.95 -3.04
C ARG A 14 -10.07 -7.71 -2.51
N MET A 15 -9.33 -6.80 -1.89
CA MET A 15 -9.89 -5.57 -1.33
C MET A 15 -10.37 -4.61 -2.42
N ILE A 16 -9.63 -4.48 -3.53
CA ILE A 16 -10.03 -3.59 -4.63
C ILE A 16 -11.22 -4.15 -5.44
N HIS A 17 -11.39 -5.47 -5.47
CA HIS A 17 -12.53 -6.15 -6.10
C HIS A 17 -13.76 -6.26 -5.19
N SER A 18 -13.71 -5.74 -3.97
CA SER A 18 -14.86 -5.72 -3.06
C SER A 18 -15.91 -4.70 -3.52
N GLU A 19 -17.19 -4.99 -3.28
CA GLU A 19 -18.33 -4.13 -3.67
C GLU A 19 -18.15 -2.68 -3.22
N ILE A 20 -17.59 -2.48 -2.02
CA ILE A 20 -17.32 -1.17 -1.45
C ILE A 20 -15.81 -1.04 -1.23
N TYR A 21 -15.14 -0.40 -2.20
CA TYR A 21 -13.75 0.03 -2.08
C TYR A 21 -13.66 1.55 -2.18
N VAL A 22 -12.88 2.16 -1.30
CA VAL A 22 -12.57 3.59 -1.33
C VAL A 22 -11.07 3.74 -1.51
N ASP A 23 -10.67 4.40 -2.60
CA ASP A 23 -9.28 4.65 -2.94
C ASP A 23 -8.60 5.52 -1.86
N LYS A 24 -7.56 4.96 -1.23
CA LYS A 24 -6.69 5.60 -0.24
C LYS A 24 -5.21 5.53 -0.65
N THR A 25 -4.94 5.28 -1.92
CA THR A 25 -3.59 5.11 -2.45
C THR A 25 -2.74 6.38 -2.36
N GLU A 26 -3.34 7.57 -2.20
CA GLU A 26 -2.61 8.81 -1.89
C GLU A 26 -1.76 8.73 -0.61
N LEU A 27 -2.11 7.84 0.32
CA LEU A 27 -1.27 7.58 1.50
C LEU A 27 0.13 7.07 1.11
N ILE A 28 0.23 6.31 0.02
CA ILE A 28 1.52 5.83 -0.51
C ILE A 28 2.38 7.02 -0.92
N ALA A 29 1.81 8.06 -1.54
CA ALA A 29 2.56 9.25 -1.92
C ALA A 29 3.16 9.96 -0.69
N TYR A 30 2.40 10.04 0.41
CA TYR A 30 2.93 10.53 1.68
C TYR A 30 4.05 9.63 2.20
N THR A 31 3.84 8.31 2.23
CA THR A 31 4.85 7.35 2.70
C THR A 31 6.13 7.41 1.87
N ASN A 32 6.04 7.57 0.54
CA ASN A 32 7.17 7.77 -0.35
C ASN A 32 7.96 9.04 -0.03
N GLY A 33 7.32 10.09 0.49
CA GLY A 33 7.99 11.33 0.86
C GLY A 33 8.77 11.24 2.17
N VAL A 34 8.39 10.34 3.07
CA VAL A 34 9.04 10.15 4.38
C VAL A 34 9.96 8.93 4.43
N ILE A 35 9.92 8.05 3.42
CA ILE A 35 10.80 6.88 3.34
C ILE A 35 12.26 7.33 3.25
N ASN A 36 13.17 6.67 3.98
CA ASN A 36 14.58 7.04 4.09
C ASN A 36 14.83 8.44 4.70
N THR A 37 13.89 8.94 5.51
CA THR A 37 14.06 10.17 6.29
C THR A 37 14.08 9.86 7.78
N LEU A 38 14.49 10.81 8.61
CA LEU A 38 14.39 10.69 10.08
C LEU A 38 12.93 10.51 10.58
N GLN A 39 11.94 10.74 9.72
CA GLN A 39 10.51 10.60 10.02
C GLN A 39 9.87 9.37 9.33
N GLU A 40 10.67 8.37 8.96
CA GLU A 40 10.23 7.16 8.26
C GLU A 40 9.26 6.26 9.04
N TYR A 41 9.13 6.45 10.36
CA TYR A 41 8.25 5.67 11.21
C TYR A 41 6.79 6.14 11.12
N VAL A 42 5.95 5.38 10.43
CA VAL A 42 4.51 5.69 10.27
C VAL A 42 3.66 4.84 11.21
N CYS A 43 2.87 5.51 12.07
CA CYS A 43 1.89 4.84 12.94
C CYS A 43 0.47 4.98 12.38
N VAL A 44 -0.20 3.85 12.15
CA VAL A 44 -1.62 3.83 11.73
C VAL A 44 -2.51 3.57 12.95
N SER A 45 -2.81 4.61 13.74
CA SER A 45 -3.66 4.54 14.93
C SER A 45 -5.13 4.84 14.58
N ARG A 46 -6.01 3.84 14.69
CA ARG A 46 -7.46 3.97 14.44
C ARG A 46 -8.23 3.02 15.39
N PRO A 47 -9.55 3.11 15.57
CA PRO A 47 -10.35 2.09 16.28
C PRO A 47 -10.46 0.76 15.52
N ARG A 48 -10.93 -0.30 16.19
CA ARG A 48 -11.13 -1.64 15.58
C ARG A 48 -12.03 -1.53 14.33
N ARG A 49 -11.67 -2.23 13.23
CA ARG A 49 -12.36 -2.24 11.92
C ARG A 49 -12.26 -0.96 11.07
N PHE A 50 -11.52 0.06 11.50
CA PHE A 50 -11.31 1.29 10.71
C PHE A 50 -10.19 1.20 9.65
N GLY A 51 -10.00 0.04 9.02
CA GLY A 51 -9.11 -0.09 7.86
C GLY A 51 -7.60 -0.13 8.12
N LYS A 52 -7.14 -0.33 9.37
CA LYS A 52 -5.69 -0.50 9.66
C LYS A 52 -5.04 -1.59 8.80
N SER A 53 -5.64 -2.78 8.77
CA SER A 53 -5.13 -3.91 7.98
C SER A 53 -5.23 -3.63 6.47
N MET A 54 -6.22 -2.84 6.02
CA MET A 54 -6.34 -2.44 4.62
C MET A 54 -5.13 -1.61 4.21
N THR A 55 -4.78 -0.61 5.02
CA THR A 55 -3.60 0.22 4.80
C THR A 55 -2.32 -0.61 4.79
N ALA A 56 -2.13 -1.52 5.75
CA ALA A 56 -0.95 -2.37 5.80
C ALA A 56 -0.83 -3.28 4.56
N ASN A 57 -1.93 -3.92 4.13
CA ASN A 57 -1.93 -4.77 2.93
C ASN A 57 -1.67 -3.96 1.65
N MET A 58 -2.22 -2.74 1.56
CA MET A 58 -1.98 -1.82 0.45
C MET A 58 -0.50 -1.43 0.35
N LEU A 59 0.12 -1.03 1.47
CA LEU A 59 1.54 -0.67 1.52
C LEU A 59 2.42 -1.89 1.21
N ALA A 60 2.10 -3.06 1.75
CA ALA A 60 2.81 -4.30 1.42
C ALA A 60 2.73 -4.62 -0.08
N ALA A 61 1.55 -4.54 -0.68
CA ALA A 61 1.37 -4.79 -2.11
C ALA A 61 2.09 -3.76 -3.02
N TYR A 62 2.30 -2.53 -2.55
CA TYR A 62 3.00 -1.48 -3.30
C TYR A 62 4.53 -1.61 -3.23
N TYR A 63 5.08 -1.86 -2.05
CA TYR A 63 6.53 -1.90 -1.86
C TYR A 63 7.16 -3.27 -2.12
N SER A 64 6.37 -4.36 -2.03
CA SER A 64 6.89 -5.72 -2.16
C SER A 64 7.53 -6.00 -3.52
N ARG A 65 8.81 -6.35 -3.50
CA ARG A 65 9.60 -6.74 -4.68
C ARG A 65 9.18 -8.05 -5.33
N GLY A 66 8.48 -8.90 -4.59
CA GLY A 66 8.15 -10.27 -5.01
C GLY A 66 6.98 -10.37 -5.99
N CYS A 67 6.27 -9.29 -6.30
CA CYS A 67 5.07 -9.32 -7.12
C CYS A 67 4.96 -8.11 -8.06
N SER A 68 4.44 -8.33 -9.27
CA SER A 68 4.17 -7.23 -10.22
C SER A 68 2.96 -6.41 -9.74
N SER A 69 3.23 -5.33 -9.02
CA SER A 69 2.24 -4.41 -8.45
C SER A 69 1.71 -3.36 -9.44
N GLU A 70 2.32 -3.24 -10.62
CA GLU A 70 2.01 -2.22 -11.63
C GLU A 70 0.52 -2.19 -12.02
N ASN A 71 0.00 -3.34 -12.48
CA ASN A 71 -1.38 -3.46 -12.94
C ASN A 71 -2.40 -3.21 -11.82
N LEU A 72 -2.02 -3.45 -10.56
CA LEU A 72 -2.90 -3.26 -9.41
C LEU A 72 -3.09 -1.78 -9.07
N PHE A 73 -2.09 -0.93 -9.34
CA PHE A 73 -2.15 0.48 -8.95
C PHE A 73 -2.44 1.45 -10.11
N GLN A 74 -2.39 0.99 -11.36
CA GLN A 74 -2.53 1.83 -12.57
C GLN A 74 -3.83 2.66 -12.62
N ASN A 75 -4.92 2.15 -12.05
CA ASN A 75 -6.24 2.80 -12.10
C ASN A 75 -6.53 3.69 -10.88
N PHE A 76 -5.60 3.76 -9.91
CA PHE A 76 -5.80 4.51 -8.67
C PHE A 76 -5.08 5.87 -8.70
N LYS A 77 -5.43 6.73 -7.75
CA LYS A 77 -4.88 8.09 -7.65
C LYS A 77 -3.36 8.12 -7.61
N ILE A 78 -2.72 7.13 -6.97
CA ILE A 78 -1.25 7.06 -6.90
C ILE A 78 -0.58 6.98 -8.27
N ALA A 79 -1.21 6.39 -9.30
CA ALA A 79 -0.62 6.28 -10.63
C ALA A 79 -0.40 7.64 -11.31
N LYS A 80 -1.12 8.68 -10.88
CA LYS A 80 -0.95 10.06 -11.37
C LYS A 80 0.17 10.81 -10.66
N ASN A 81 0.73 10.25 -9.58
CA ASN A 81 1.76 10.90 -8.79
C ASN A 81 3.15 10.66 -9.39
N THR A 82 3.99 11.69 -9.44
CA THR A 82 5.36 11.60 -9.99
C THR A 82 6.24 10.62 -9.23
N THR A 83 6.00 10.41 -7.93
CA THR A 83 6.75 9.45 -7.10
C THR A 83 6.40 8.00 -7.40
N TYR A 84 5.29 7.72 -8.10
CA TYR A 84 4.76 6.38 -8.32
C TYR A 84 5.78 5.40 -8.90
N HIS A 85 6.57 5.84 -9.89
CA HIS A 85 7.56 5.00 -10.58
C HIS A 85 8.89 4.87 -9.84
N ILE A 86 9.21 5.81 -8.95
CA ILE A 86 10.53 5.90 -8.28
C ILE A 86 10.60 4.94 -7.09
N SER A 87 9.53 4.86 -6.31
CA SER A 87 9.49 4.17 -5.01
C SER A 87 8.84 2.80 -5.02
N ARG A 88 8.45 2.29 -6.19
CA ARG A 88 7.79 0.99 -6.35
C ARG A 88 8.80 -0.16 -6.27
N ASN A 89 8.42 -1.28 -5.66
CA ASN A 89 9.25 -2.50 -5.54
C ASN A 89 10.64 -2.24 -4.90
N GLN A 90 10.68 -1.52 -3.77
CA GLN A 90 11.94 -1.20 -3.09
C GLN A 90 12.27 -2.12 -1.91
N LEU A 91 11.30 -2.89 -1.39
CA LEU A 91 11.46 -3.76 -0.20
C LEU A 91 11.10 -5.21 -0.52
#